data_AF-K9WTK6-F1
#
_entry.id   AF-K9WTK6-F1
#
_cell.length_a   1.000
_cell.length_b   1.000
_cell.length_c   1.000
_cell.angle_alpha   90.00
_cell.angle_beta   90.00
_cell.angle_gamma   90.00
#
_symmetry.space_group_name_H-M   'P 1'
#
loop_
_entity.id
_entity.type
_entity.pdbx_description
1 polymer ?
#
loop_
_entity_poly.entity_id
_entity_poly.type
_entity_poly.pdbx_seq_one_letter_code
_entity_poly.pdbx_strand_id
1 'polypeptide(L)'
;MEDLSARLENILEPELPALTESQQQLLQELSINESHPGTILQDFQTLIDFLQPKGVEVSSVNNLLPLKVLSELNSRLSHPIEILLKRPVQKSYPYINGLYLLLRSSGIAEVKHQGKKPSLVLDTDVLASWSNLNSTERYFNLLEAWLIWGNNEILGERSDSFGNLFKCIQCWKRIPDQGAKFAKYEDQHEINYFPGLHNVALLELFGFLSIKQGKPQAGKGWRITSLQRLPWGDIMLPLILQIALQKGLEDNINVIFGQWQSQFKLFFPEWQHNLIIPHQEFIDGIYIFKVSIAKAWRRIAIPAKKPLSWLAEMILNAFDFDYDHLYQFSYKDYFGRTITIGHPYMEDPPFADQVKIGDLPLEPGGRMTYLYDFGDNWQFDVQLETINPPDSKSKKAKILEIHGEAPQQYGSEDEEWEEEEE
;
A
#
# COMPACT_ATOMS: atom_id res chain seq x y z
N MET A 1 -18.81 42.62 1.50
CA MET A 1 -19.02 41.16 1.37
C MET A 1 -18.09 40.56 0.33
N GLU A 2 -17.78 41.23 -0.79
CA GLU A 2 -16.76 40.77 -1.76
C GLU A 2 -15.35 40.64 -1.16
N ASP A 3 -14.94 41.58 -0.29
CA ASP A 3 -13.60 41.56 0.36
C ASP A 3 -13.42 40.44 1.41
N LEU A 4 -14.52 39.92 1.99
CA LEU A 4 -14.44 38.81 2.94
C LEU A 4 -14.36 37.45 2.22
N SER A 5 -15.02 37.33 1.06
CA SER A 5 -14.97 36.12 0.24
C SER A 5 -13.61 35.95 -0.41
N ALA A 6 -13.00 37.02 -0.94
CA ALA A 6 -11.65 37.00 -1.50
C ALA A 6 -10.58 36.74 -0.41
N ARG A 7 -10.78 37.25 0.81
CA ARG A 7 -9.90 36.96 1.95
C ARG A 7 -10.08 35.55 2.51
N LEU A 8 -11.24 34.92 2.32
CA LEU A 8 -11.47 33.51 2.67
C LEU A 8 -10.93 32.56 1.59
N GLU A 9 -11.00 32.92 0.31
CA GLU A 9 -10.35 32.17 -0.79
C GLU A 9 -8.83 32.08 -0.57
N ASN A 10 -8.16 33.19 -0.21
CA ASN A 10 -6.74 33.20 0.13
C ASN A 10 -6.35 32.50 1.45
N ILE A 11 -7.34 32.13 2.29
CA ILE A 11 -7.11 31.38 3.53
C ILE A 11 -7.35 29.86 3.33
N LEU A 12 -8.04 29.48 2.24
CA LEU A 12 -8.44 28.09 1.98
C LEU A 12 -7.65 27.40 0.86
N GLU A 13 -6.94 28.15 0.03
CA GLU A 13 -6.00 27.59 -0.94
C GLU A 13 -4.57 28.03 -0.58
N PRO A 14 -3.67 27.12 -0.15
CA PRO A 14 -2.26 27.49 -0.09
C PRO A 14 -1.83 27.84 -1.52
N GLU A 15 -1.46 29.10 -1.73
CA GLU A 15 -0.89 29.56 -3.01
C GLU A 15 0.18 28.56 -3.43
N LEU A 16 0.06 28.08 -4.68
CA LEU A 16 1.09 27.26 -5.29
C LEU A 16 2.45 27.94 -5.10
N PRO A 17 3.51 27.18 -4.80
CA PRO A 17 4.84 27.75 -4.68
C PRO A 17 5.23 28.51 -5.96
N ALA A 18 6.06 29.55 -5.82
CA ALA A 18 6.39 30.46 -6.92
C ALA A 18 7.00 29.72 -8.13
N LEU A 19 6.19 29.49 -9.15
CA LEU A 19 6.58 28.95 -10.45
C LEU A 19 7.07 30.08 -11.35
N THR A 20 8.08 29.82 -12.18
CA THR A 20 8.50 30.78 -13.23
C THR A 20 7.42 30.87 -14.31
N GLU A 21 7.37 31.97 -15.06
CA GLU A 21 6.43 32.14 -16.18
C GLU A 21 6.51 30.98 -17.18
N SER A 22 7.73 30.53 -17.50
CA SER A 22 7.95 29.37 -18.38
C SER A 22 7.40 28.06 -17.83
N GLN A 23 7.42 27.87 -16.51
CA GLN A 23 6.87 26.67 -15.87
C GLN A 23 5.34 26.71 -15.87
N GLN A 24 4.75 27.88 -15.58
CA GLN A 24 3.31 28.08 -15.65
C GLN A 24 2.78 27.85 -17.08
N GLN A 25 3.47 28.39 -18.07
CA GLN A 25 3.12 28.18 -19.48
C GLN A 25 3.17 26.69 -19.85
N LEU A 26 4.23 25.96 -19.45
CA LEU A 26 4.32 24.52 -19.74
C LEU A 26 3.19 23.72 -19.08
N LEU A 27 2.79 24.07 -17.85
CA LEU A 27 1.66 23.43 -17.16
C LEU A 27 0.33 23.70 -17.87
N GLN A 28 0.11 24.94 -18.35
CA GLN A 28 -1.12 25.34 -19.04
C GLN A 28 -1.26 24.76 -20.45
N GLU A 29 -0.14 24.56 -21.15
CA GLU A 29 -0.15 24.02 -22.52
C GLU A 29 -0.17 22.49 -22.56
N LEU A 30 0.16 21.81 -21.46
CA LEU A 30 0.20 20.36 -21.41
C LEU A 30 -1.22 19.78 -21.46
N SER A 31 -1.48 18.95 -22.47
CA SER A 31 -2.71 18.15 -22.56
C SER A 31 -2.44 16.70 -22.21
N ILE A 32 -3.14 16.18 -21.20
CA ILE A 32 -3.02 14.78 -20.78
C ILE A 32 -3.96 13.89 -21.61
N ASN A 33 -3.41 12.80 -22.16
CA ASN A 33 -4.13 11.79 -22.91
C ASN A 33 -3.49 10.39 -22.73
N GLU A 34 -4.03 9.37 -23.39
CA GLU A 34 -3.62 7.97 -23.23
C GLU A 34 -2.12 7.70 -23.44
N SER A 35 -1.45 8.55 -24.23
CA SER A 35 -0.04 8.40 -24.62
C SER A 35 0.84 9.62 -24.32
N HIS A 36 0.33 10.58 -23.52
CA HIS A 36 1.07 11.77 -23.14
C HIS A 36 0.54 12.40 -21.83
N PRO A 37 1.40 12.84 -20.89
CA PRO A 37 2.85 12.64 -20.85
C PRO A 37 3.20 11.20 -20.47
N GLY A 38 4.17 10.62 -21.17
CA GLY A 38 4.50 9.21 -21.04
C GLY A 38 3.34 8.29 -21.43
N THR A 39 3.43 7.01 -21.09
CA THR A 39 2.50 5.96 -21.52
C THR A 39 1.71 5.34 -20.36
N ILE A 40 1.70 5.99 -19.19
CA ILE A 40 1.11 5.41 -17.98
C ILE A 40 -0.35 5.00 -18.15
N LEU A 41 -1.18 5.82 -18.79
CA LEU A 41 -2.61 5.52 -18.97
C LEU A 41 -2.81 4.32 -19.90
N GLN A 42 -2.15 4.30 -21.06
CA GLN A 42 -2.16 3.18 -21.99
C GLN A 42 -1.70 1.86 -21.34
N ASP A 43 -0.57 1.88 -20.64
CA ASP A 43 0.01 0.67 -20.05
C ASP A 43 -0.80 0.19 -18.83
N PHE A 44 -1.39 1.11 -18.07
CA PHE A 44 -2.30 0.78 -16.99
C PHE A 44 -3.61 0.17 -17.50
N GLN A 45 -4.19 0.72 -18.58
CA GLN A 45 -5.35 0.13 -19.23
C GLN A 45 -5.02 -1.26 -19.78
N THR A 46 -3.83 -1.45 -20.35
CA THR A 46 -3.35 -2.76 -20.81
C THR A 46 -3.32 -3.79 -19.69
N LEU A 47 -2.93 -3.41 -18.47
CA LEU A 47 -2.97 -4.27 -17.29
C LEU A 47 -4.41 -4.59 -16.87
N ILE A 48 -5.31 -3.61 -16.85
CA ILE A 48 -6.74 -3.83 -16.55
C ILE A 48 -7.34 -4.84 -17.54
N ASP A 49 -7.17 -4.61 -18.84
CA ASP A 49 -7.70 -5.48 -19.89
C ASP A 49 -7.12 -6.90 -19.80
N PHE A 50 -5.85 -7.02 -19.41
CA PHE A 50 -5.20 -8.31 -19.20
C PHE A 50 -5.84 -9.12 -18.06
N LEU A 51 -6.32 -8.46 -17.01
CA LEU A 51 -6.98 -9.12 -15.88
C LEU A 51 -8.44 -9.49 -16.16
N GLN A 52 -9.07 -8.90 -17.19
CA GLN A 52 -10.47 -9.20 -17.49
C GLN A 52 -10.67 -10.60 -18.12
N PRO A 53 -11.84 -11.23 -17.88
CA PRO A 53 -12.87 -10.89 -16.89
C PRO A 53 -12.68 -11.59 -15.54
N LYS A 54 -11.69 -12.48 -15.40
CA LYS A 54 -11.59 -13.44 -14.27
C LYS A 54 -10.47 -13.16 -13.27
N GLY A 55 -9.60 -12.19 -13.55
CA GLY A 55 -8.37 -12.00 -12.81
C GLY A 55 -7.32 -13.08 -13.08
N VAL A 56 -6.31 -13.12 -12.23
CA VAL A 56 -5.14 -13.99 -12.36
C VAL A 56 -4.77 -14.59 -11.00
N GLU A 57 -4.46 -15.89 -10.96
CA GLU A 57 -3.89 -16.52 -9.75
C GLU A 57 -2.56 -15.89 -9.39
N VAL A 58 -2.35 -15.59 -8.11
CA VAL A 58 -1.11 -15.01 -7.59
C VAL A 58 -0.42 -15.94 -6.61
N SER A 59 0.85 -15.64 -6.30
CA SER A 59 1.62 -16.40 -5.31
C SER A 59 1.01 -16.31 -3.90
N SER A 60 1.07 -17.39 -3.12
CA SER A 60 0.43 -17.45 -1.79
C SER A 60 1.14 -16.66 -0.69
N VAL A 61 2.40 -16.27 -0.92
CA VAL A 61 3.23 -15.59 0.10
C VAL A 61 3.12 -14.07 -0.05
N ASN A 62 3.38 -13.57 -1.26
CA ASN A 62 3.46 -12.12 -1.51
C ASN A 62 2.38 -11.63 -2.48
N ASN A 63 1.45 -12.49 -2.92
CA ASN A 63 0.37 -12.14 -3.84
C ASN A 63 0.82 -11.56 -5.19
N LEU A 64 2.04 -11.88 -5.61
CA LEU A 64 2.63 -11.41 -6.88
C LEU A 64 2.24 -12.28 -8.09
N LEU A 65 2.28 -11.67 -9.28
CA LEU A 65 2.00 -12.31 -10.56
C LEU A 65 3.01 -13.43 -10.87
N PRO A 66 2.54 -14.60 -11.35
CA PRO A 66 3.40 -15.74 -11.64
C PRO A 66 4.16 -15.56 -12.96
N LEU A 67 5.30 -16.25 -13.08
CA LEU A 67 6.20 -16.19 -14.26
C LEU A 67 5.46 -16.32 -15.62
N LYS A 68 4.49 -17.24 -15.73
CA LYS A 68 3.76 -17.49 -16.97
C LYS A 68 3.04 -16.23 -17.48
N VAL A 69 2.55 -15.39 -16.55
CA VAL A 69 1.80 -14.17 -16.85
C VAL A 69 2.74 -13.03 -17.21
N LEU A 70 3.89 -12.93 -16.54
CA LEU A 70 4.85 -11.83 -16.71
C LEU A 70 5.33 -11.70 -18.16
N SER A 71 5.67 -12.81 -18.82
CA SER A 71 6.18 -12.78 -20.19
C SER A 71 5.13 -12.26 -21.19
N GLU A 72 3.88 -12.68 -21.02
CA GLU A 72 2.79 -12.26 -21.90
C GLU A 72 2.46 -10.79 -21.70
N LEU A 73 2.27 -10.36 -20.44
CA LEU A 73 2.00 -8.97 -20.11
C LEU A 73 3.13 -8.05 -20.58
N ASN A 74 4.39 -8.42 -20.36
CA ASN A 74 5.55 -7.62 -20.78
C ASN A 74 5.54 -7.33 -22.29
N SER A 75 5.12 -8.30 -23.11
CA SER A 75 5.06 -8.13 -24.58
C SER A 75 3.97 -7.16 -25.06
N ARG A 76 2.99 -6.83 -24.20
CA ARG A 76 1.87 -5.93 -24.52
C ARG A 76 2.11 -4.49 -24.08
N LEU A 77 3.08 -4.24 -23.20
CA LEU A 77 3.39 -2.90 -22.69
C LEU A 77 4.14 -2.05 -23.72
N SER A 78 4.07 -0.73 -23.57
CA SER A 78 4.78 0.24 -24.39
C SER A 78 6.31 0.11 -24.33
N HIS A 79 6.83 -0.33 -23.18
CA HIS A 79 8.26 -0.51 -22.92
C HIS A 79 8.57 -1.96 -22.48
N PRO A 80 8.50 -2.96 -23.38
CA PRO A 80 8.84 -4.33 -23.04
C PRO A 80 10.30 -4.40 -22.58
N ILE A 81 10.56 -5.19 -21.53
CA ILE A 81 11.91 -5.44 -21.04
C ILE A 81 12.39 -6.81 -21.52
N GLU A 82 13.53 -6.82 -22.22
CA GLU A 82 14.26 -8.05 -22.51
C GLU A 82 15.16 -8.43 -21.33
N ILE A 83 15.03 -9.67 -20.82
CA ILE A 83 15.88 -10.21 -19.75
C ILE A 83 16.30 -11.65 -20.07
N LEU A 84 17.52 -12.00 -19.67
CA LEU A 84 18.09 -13.35 -19.84
C LEU A 84 18.28 -14.05 -18.48
N LEU A 85 17.33 -13.85 -17.57
CA LEU A 85 17.26 -14.55 -16.30
C LEU A 85 16.63 -15.94 -16.49
N LYS A 86 17.16 -16.95 -15.80
CA LYS A 86 16.63 -18.32 -15.86
C LYS A 86 15.24 -18.45 -15.20
N ARG A 87 14.98 -17.65 -14.17
CA ARG A 87 13.75 -17.66 -13.38
C ARG A 87 13.38 -16.22 -12.98
N PRO A 88 12.92 -15.39 -13.92
CA PRO A 88 12.54 -14.03 -13.58
C PRO A 88 11.29 -14.04 -12.69
N VAL A 89 11.22 -13.05 -11.81
CA VAL A 89 10.07 -12.80 -10.92
C VAL A 89 9.46 -11.45 -11.26
N GLN A 90 8.35 -11.05 -10.64
CA GLN A 90 7.67 -9.78 -10.96
C GLN A 90 8.63 -8.58 -10.89
N LYS A 91 9.47 -8.50 -9.85
CA LYS A 91 10.50 -7.46 -9.68
C LYS A 91 11.56 -7.44 -10.79
N SER A 92 11.71 -8.52 -11.57
CA SER A 92 12.56 -8.56 -12.76
C SER A 92 11.97 -7.79 -13.96
N TYR A 93 10.69 -7.44 -13.91
CA TYR A 93 9.98 -6.60 -14.89
C TYR A 93 9.48 -5.30 -14.25
N PRO A 94 10.37 -4.31 -14.05
CA PRO A 94 10.06 -3.05 -13.37
C PRO A 94 8.79 -2.30 -13.81
N TYR A 95 8.45 -2.24 -15.10
CA TYR A 95 7.18 -1.62 -15.53
C TYR A 95 5.97 -2.39 -15.02
N ILE A 96 5.96 -3.73 -15.14
CA ILE A 96 4.89 -4.57 -14.56
C ILE A 96 4.83 -4.38 -13.05
N ASN A 97 5.99 -4.35 -12.37
CA ASN A 97 6.03 -4.20 -10.92
C ASN A 97 5.49 -2.83 -10.47
N GLY A 98 5.78 -1.76 -11.22
CA GLY A 98 5.22 -0.43 -10.99
C GLY A 98 3.71 -0.37 -11.26
N LEU A 99 3.25 -0.90 -12.40
CA LEU A 99 1.82 -0.95 -12.72
C LEU A 99 1.03 -1.79 -11.70
N TYR A 100 1.60 -2.90 -11.22
CA TYR A 100 1.01 -3.70 -10.14
C TYR A 100 0.90 -2.91 -8.84
N LEU A 101 1.92 -2.11 -8.47
CA LEU A 101 1.85 -1.21 -7.33
C LEU A 101 0.64 -0.28 -7.46
N LEU A 102 0.52 0.42 -8.59
CA LEU A 102 -0.58 1.36 -8.83
C LEU A 102 -1.94 0.68 -8.79
N LEU A 103 -2.05 -0.50 -9.41
CA LEU A 103 -3.31 -1.25 -9.49
C LEU A 103 -3.82 -1.63 -8.10
N ARG A 104 -2.88 -2.01 -7.22
CA ARG A 104 -3.19 -2.39 -5.83
C ARG A 104 -3.41 -1.17 -4.95
N SER A 105 -2.60 -0.12 -5.05
CA SER A 105 -2.72 1.08 -4.21
C SER A 105 -3.87 2.01 -4.64
N SER A 106 -4.35 1.90 -5.88
CA SER A 106 -5.57 2.55 -6.34
C SER A 106 -6.85 1.80 -5.95
N GLY A 107 -6.73 0.58 -5.42
CA GLY A 107 -7.88 -0.26 -5.11
C GLY A 107 -8.64 -0.79 -6.32
N ILE A 108 -8.15 -0.57 -7.55
CA ILE A 108 -8.81 -1.09 -8.77
C ILE A 108 -8.76 -2.61 -8.82
N ALA A 109 -7.75 -3.22 -8.19
CA ALA A 109 -7.70 -4.66 -7.97
C ALA A 109 -7.41 -5.03 -6.53
N GLU A 110 -8.06 -6.11 -6.11
CA GLU A 110 -7.91 -6.70 -4.78
C GLU A 110 -7.47 -8.16 -4.90
N VAL A 111 -6.95 -8.71 -3.81
CA VAL A 111 -6.53 -10.12 -3.73
C VAL A 111 -7.57 -10.91 -2.97
N LYS A 112 -8.33 -11.73 -3.67
CA LYS A 112 -9.32 -12.63 -3.06
C LYS A 112 -8.70 -13.97 -2.70
N HIS A 113 -8.98 -14.41 -1.48
CA HIS A 113 -8.56 -15.71 -0.96
C HIS A 113 -9.69 -16.74 -1.10
N GLN A 114 -10.22 -16.89 -2.32
CA GLN A 114 -11.28 -17.86 -2.62
C GLN A 114 -10.66 -19.14 -3.19
N GLY A 115 -10.73 -20.24 -2.44
CA GLY A 115 -10.21 -21.55 -2.86
C GLY A 115 -8.76 -21.81 -2.42
N LYS A 116 -8.00 -22.61 -3.19
CA LYS A 116 -6.65 -23.08 -2.79
C LYS A 116 -5.55 -22.04 -2.95
N LYS A 117 -5.74 -21.04 -3.81
CA LYS A 117 -4.75 -20.00 -4.11
C LYS A 117 -5.42 -18.63 -4.16
N PRO A 118 -4.73 -17.58 -3.72
CA PRO A 118 -5.21 -16.23 -3.90
C PRO A 118 -5.25 -15.85 -5.38
N SER A 119 -6.20 -14.99 -5.74
CA SER A 119 -6.35 -14.44 -7.09
C SER A 119 -6.46 -12.92 -7.03
N LEU A 120 -5.72 -12.25 -7.91
CA LEU A 120 -5.85 -10.81 -8.15
C LEU A 120 -7.03 -10.59 -9.11
N VAL A 121 -8.05 -9.87 -8.65
CA VAL A 121 -9.28 -9.61 -9.42
C VAL A 121 -9.60 -8.12 -9.42
N LEU A 122 -10.29 -7.65 -10.45
CA LEU A 122 -10.75 -6.27 -10.53
C LEU A 122 -11.94 -6.06 -9.60
N ASP A 123 -11.90 -4.98 -8.83
CA ASP A 123 -13.04 -4.51 -8.05
C ASP A 123 -14.04 -3.83 -8.98
N THR A 124 -15.30 -4.28 -8.96
CA THR A 124 -16.30 -3.82 -9.94
C THR A 124 -16.73 -2.38 -9.67
N ASP A 125 -16.84 -1.98 -8.40
CA ASP A 125 -17.31 -0.65 -8.02
C ASP A 125 -16.21 0.39 -8.25
N VAL A 126 -14.96 0.06 -7.86
CA VAL A 126 -13.81 0.93 -8.13
C VAL A 126 -13.52 1.04 -9.62
N LEU A 127 -13.64 -0.05 -10.39
CA LEU A 127 -13.47 -0.03 -11.84
C LEU A 127 -14.55 0.82 -12.54
N ALA A 128 -15.79 0.80 -12.04
CA ALA A 128 -16.85 1.68 -12.54
C ALA A 128 -16.53 3.16 -12.25
N SER A 129 -16.04 3.48 -11.05
CA SER A 129 -15.54 4.82 -10.72
C SER A 129 -14.41 5.25 -11.66
N TRP A 130 -13.38 4.42 -11.82
CA TRP A 130 -12.25 4.64 -12.73
C TRP A 130 -12.67 4.90 -14.18
N SER A 131 -13.64 4.12 -14.68
CA SER A 131 -14.10 4.20 -16.07
C SER A 131 -14.78 5.54 -16.37
N ASN A 132 -15.38 6.19 -15.36
CA ASN A 132 -16.03 7.49 -15.51
C ASN A 132 -15.06 8.69 -15.47
N LEU A 133 -13.80 8.48 -15.08
CA LEU A 133 -12.79 9.53 -15.04
C LEU A 133 -12.26 9.86 -16.44
N ASN A 134 -11.97 11.14 -16.68
CA ASN A 134 -11.25 11.60 -17.87
C ASN A 134 -9.73 11.34 -17.76
N SER A 135 -8.98 11.56 -18.83
CA SER A 135 -7.53 11.26 -18.88
C SER A 135 -6.71 12.00 -17.83
N THR A 136 -7.01 13.29 -17.60
CA THR A 136 -6.34 14.09 -16.57
C THR A 136 -6.63 13.56 -15.19
N GLU A 137 -7.91 13.28 -14.88
CA GLU A 137 -8.34 12.70 -13.61
C GLU A 137 -7.65 11.35 -13.37
N ARG A 138 -7.64 10.45 -14.36
CA ARG A 138 -6.94 9.16 -14.30
C ARG A 138 -5.46 9.32 -14.02
N TYR A 139 -4.80 10.25 -14.72
CA TYR A 139 -3.36 10.48 -14.57
C TYR A 139 -3.01 10.92 -13.15
N PHE A 140 -3.70 11.92 -12.62
CA PHE A 140 -3.43 12.43 -11.29
C PHE A 140 -3.82 11.44 -10.18
N ASN A 141 -4.90 10.69 -10.35
CA ASN A 141 -5.27 9.63 -9.40
C ASN A 141 -4.20 8.52 -9.37
N LEU A 142 -3.63 8.12 -10.51
CA LEU A 142 -2.50 7.18 -10.52
C LEU A 142 -1.24 7.78 -9.90
N LEU A 143 -1.02 9.08 -10.07
CA LEU A 143 0.13 9.77 -9.48
C LEU A 143 0.03 9.81 -7.94
N GLU A 144 -1.16 10.06 -7.39
CA GLU A 144 -1.42 9.96 -5.96
C GLU A 144 -1.32 8.51 -5.46
N ALA A 145 -1.86 7.54 -6.23
CA ALA A 145 -1.76 6.11 -5.92
C ALA A 145 -0.29 5.65 -5.83
N TRP A 146 0.59 6.28 -6.60
CA TRP A 146 2.03 6.01 -6.56
C TRP A 146 2.72 6.67 -5.36
N LEU A 147 2.59 7.99 -5.27
CA LEU A 147 3.48 8.83 -4.47
C LEU A 147 2.97 9.07 -3.04
N ILE A 148 1.66 8.97 -2.84
CA ILE A 148 1.02 9.08 -1.51
C ILE A 148 0.68 7.70 -0.99
N TRP A 149 -0.12 6.92 -1.74
CA TRP A 149 -0.70 5.67 -1.24
C TRP A 149 0.16 4.43 -1.50
N GLY A 150 1.16 4.54 -2.36
CA GLY A 150 2.01 3.42 -2.75
C GLY A 150 2.94 2.98 -1.61
N ASN A 151 2.88 1.69 -1.27
CA ASN A 151 3.73 1.09 -0.24
C ASN A 151 4.49 -0.12 -0.81
N ASN A 152 5.79 -0.20 -0.52
CA ASN A 152 6.68 -1.27 -0.99
C ASN A 152 6.28 -2.68 -0.49
N GLU A 153 5.56 -2.79 0.62
CA GLU A 153 5.01 -4.06 1.11
C GLU A 153 4.03 -4.70 0.12
N ILE A 154 3.32 -3.90 -0.67
CA ILE A 154 2.41 -4.36 -1.73
C ILE A 154 3.18 -5.21 -2.76
N LEU A 155 4.47 -4.93 -2.93
CA LEU A 155 5.37 -5.62 -3.84
C LEU A 155 6.12 -6.79 -3.18
N GLY A 156 5.77 -7.14 -1.94
CA GLY A 156 6.46 -8.15 -1.14
C GLY A 156 7.84 -7.70 -0.68
N GLU A 157 8.12 -6.40 -0.68
CA GLU A 157 9.34 -5.83 -0.12
C GLU A 157 9.12 -5.44 1.35
N ARG A 158 10.21 -5.17 2.08
CA ARG A 158 10.07 -4.66 3.46
C ARG A 158 9.50 -3.25 3.41
N SER A 159 8.63 -2.92 4.37
CA SER A 159 8.33 -1.53 4.66
C SER A 159 9.62 -0.81 5.04
N ASP A 160 9.76 0.42 4.58
CA ASP A 160 10.81 1.31 5.01
C ASP A 160 10.20 2.69 5.26
N SER A 161 10.85 3.47 6.13
CA SER A 161 10.35 4.78 6.54
C SER A 161 10.41 5.84 5.43
N PHE A 162 10.90 5.50 4.23
CA PHE A 162 11.03 6.41 3.11
C PHE A 162 9.94 6.15 2.07
N GLY A 163 8.93 7.03 2.03
CA GLY A 163 7.88 6.98 1.00
C GLY A 163 8.44 7.07 -0.44
N ASN A 164 7.65 6.62 -1.42
CA ASN A 164 8.04 6.61 -2.83
C ASN A 164 8.42 8.01 -3.35
N LEU A 165 7.70 9.05 -2.93
CA LEU A 165 8.02 10.43 -3.27
C LEU A 165 9.44 10.80 -2.85
N PHE A 166 9.79 10.57 -1.57
CA PHE A 166 11.13 10.89 -1.08
C PHE A 166 12.21 10.17 -1.87
N LYS A 167 12.04 8.87 -2.12
CA LYS A 167 12.99 8.07 -2.92
C LYS A 167 13.16 8.65 -4.32
N CYS A 168 12.05 8.96 -5.00
CA CYS A 168 12.07 9.55 -6.34
C CYS A 168 12.77 10.91 -6.35
N ILE A 169 12.50 11.78 -5.38
CA ILE A 169 13.17 13.09 -5.25
C ILE A 169 14.68 12.95 -5.05
N GLN A 170 15.11 12.03 -4.18
CA GLN A 170 16.53 11.78 -3.94
C GLN A 170 17.23 11.21 -5.17
N CYS A 171 16.57 10.31 -5.91
CA CYS A 171 17.06 9.84 -7.20
C CYS A 171 17.15 10.99 -8.21
N TRP A 172 16.09 11.80 -8.32
CA TRP A 172 15.98 12.89 -9.27
C TRP A 172 17.13 13.90 -9.16
N LYS A 173 17.47 14.30 -7.91
CA LYS A 173 18.58 15.22 -7.63
C LYS A 173 19.96 14.68 -8.04
N ARG A 174 20.11 13.37 -8.21
CA ARG A 174 21.37 12.73 -8.63
C ARG A 174 21.51 12.62 -10.14
N ILE A 175 20.45 12.87 -10.92
CA ILE A 175 20.50 12.81 -12.38
C ILE A 175 20.95 14.17 -12.93
N PRO A 176 22.13 14.26 -13.58
CA PRO A 176 22.62 15.52 -14.15
C PRO A 176 21.70 16.06 -15.25
N ASP A 177 21.75 17.37 -15.52
CA ASP A 177 20.98 18.03 -16.59
C ASP A 177 21.24 17.39 -17.96
N GLN A 178 22.51 17.08 -18.26
CA GLN A 178 22.91 16.37 -19.48
C GLN A 178 22.58 14.86 -19.50
N GLY A 179 21.91 14.36 -18.46
CA GLY A 179 21.56 12.96 -18.27
C GLY A 179 22.68 12.12 -17.62
N ALA A 180 22.28 10.98 -17.08
CA ALA A 180 23.18 9.96 -16.53
C ALA A 180 23.46 8.88 -17.58
N LYS A 181 24.70 8.39 -17.65
CA LYS A 181 25.12 7.30 -18.56
C LYS A 181 25.78 6.18 -17.77
N PHE A 182 25.46 4.95 -18.14
CA PHE A 182 25.96 3.74 -17.50
C PHE A 182 26.59 2.86 -18.57
N ALA A 183 27.92 2.73 -18.57
CA ALA A 183 28.63 1.92 -19.56
C ALA A 183 28.46 0.42 -19.27
N LYS A 184 28.46 0.04 -17.99
CA LYS A 184 28.39 -1.35 -17.50
C LYS A 184 27.23 -1.52 -16.51
N TYR A 185 26.95 -2.76 -16.12
CA TYR A 185 25.91 -3.07 -15.13
C TYR A 185 26.26 -2.54 -13.73
N GLU A 186 27.54 -2.49 -13.40
CA GLU A 186 28.05 -2.00 -12.13
C GLU A 186 27.78 -0.49 -11.97
N ASP A 187 27.80 0.26 -13.08
CA ASP A 187 27.56 1.70 -13.07
C ASP A 187 26.10 2.04 -12.71
N GLN A 188 25.14 1.14 -12.99
CA GLN A 188 23.73 1.30 -12.61
C GLN A 188 23.39 0.66 -11.24
N HIS A 189 24.40 0.29 -10.43
CA HIS A 189 24.17 -0.41 -9.17
C HIS A 189 23.26 0.38 -8.24
N GLU A 190 23.51 1.68 -8.04
CA GLU A 190 22.71 2.51 -7.13
C GLU A 190 21.22 2.52 -7.50
N ILE A 191 20.90 2.76 -8.78
CA ILE A 191 19.51 2.83 -9.26
C ILE A 191 18.77 1.50 -9.17
N ASN A 192 19.49 0.37 -9.12
CA ASN A 192 18.88 -0.95 -8.93
C ASN A 192 18.26 -1.11 -7.53
N TYR A 193 18.81 -0.44 -6.53
CA TYR A 193 18.37 -0.56 -5.13
C TYR A 193 17.58 0.68 -4.67
N PHE A 194 18.00 1.87 -5.07
CA PHE A 194 17.40 3.13 -4.66
C PHE A 194 17.26 4.06 -5.88
N PRO A 195 16.04 4.47 -6.29
CA PRO A 195 14.77 4.42 -5.55
C PRO A 195 14.03 3.08 -5.66
N GLY A 196 14.67 2.07 -6.28
CA GLY A 196 14.04 0.83 -6.71
C GLY A 196 13.62 0.92 -8.16
N LEU A 197 13.86 -0.15 -8.94
CA LEU A 197 13.65 -0.11 -10.39
C LEU A 197 12.20 0.16 -10.80
N HIS A 198 11.22 -0.24 -9.99
CA HIS A 198 9.80 0.05 -10.27
C HIS A 198 9.52 1.56 -10.23
N ASN A 199 10.14 2.31 -9.30
CA ASN A 199 10.05 3.76 -9.25
C ASN A 199 10.73 4.41 -10.46
N VAL A 200 11.87 3.86 -10.90
CA VAL A 200 12.55 4.33 -12.14
C VAL A 200 11.67 4.10 -13.37
N ALA A 201 11.01 2.94 -13.46
CA ALA A 201 10.06 2.63 -14.52
C ALA A 201 8.83 3.54 -14.49
N LEU A 202 8.26 3.80 -13.31
CA LEU A 202 7.12 4.72 -13.15
C LEU A 202 7.50 6.16 -13.52
N LEU A 203 8.70 6.64 -13.16
CA LEU A 203 9.19 7.95 -13.61
C LEU A 203 9.14 8.08 -15.15
N GLU A 204 9.42 7.02 -15.90
CA GLU A 204 9.28 7.04 -17.36
C GLU A 204 7.82 6.95 -17.83
N LEU A 205 7.02 6.06 -17.23
CA LEU A 205 5.61 5.92 -17.61
C LEU A 205 4.81 7.21 -17.40
N PHE A 206 5.10 7.97 -16.33
CA PHE A 206 4.50 9.29 -16.08
C PHE A 206 5.14 10.42 -16.92
N GLY A 207 6.12 10.11 -17.79
CA GLY A 207 6.76 11.10 -18.65
C GLY A 207 7.70 12.07 -17.93
N PHE A 208 8.16 11.73 -16.72
CA PHE A 208 9.17 12.51 -16.00
C PHE A 208 10.58 12.19 -16.50
N LEU A 209 10.84 10.96 -16.90
CA LEU A 209 12.15 10.47 -17.27
C LEU A 209 12.13 9.80 -18.64
N SER A 210 13.23 9.85 -19.38
CA SER A 210 13.46 9.01 -20.55
C SER A 210 14.58 8.01 -20.27
N ILE A 211 14.36 6.75 -20.62
CA ILE A 211 15.28 5.65 -20.37
C ILE A 211 15.76 5.07 -21.70
N LYS A 212 17.07 4.85 -21.82
CA LYS A 212 17.62 4.03 -22.91
C LYS A 212 17.99 2.66 -22.39
N GLN A 213 17.26 1.64 -22.86
CA GLN A 213 17.56 0.25 -22.53
C GLN A 213 18.82 -0.23 -23.27
N GLY A 214 19.62 -1.06 -22.61
CA GLY A 214 20.79 -1.72 -23.19
C GLY A 214 20.53 -3.18 -23.54
N LYS A 215 21.52 -3.82 -24.19
CA LYS A 215 21.45 -5.25 -24.50
C LYS A 215 21.44 -6.08 -23.19
N PRO A 216 20.53 -7.06 -23.05
CA PRO A 216 20.50 -7.90 -21.87
C PRO A 216 21.71 -8.85 -21.84
N GLN A 217 22.09 -9.27 -20.63
CA GLN A 217 23.15 -10.25 -20.40
C GLN A 217 22.62 -11.45 -19.62
N ALA A 218 23.14 -12.64 -19.93
CA ALA A 218 22.78 -13.88 -19.24
C ALA A 218 22.96 -13.74 -17.72
N GLY A 219 21.91 -14.09 -16.96
CA GLY A 219 21.93 -14.01 -15.50
C GLY A 219 21.84 -12.59 -14.92
N LYS A 220 21.64 -11.56 -15.73
CA LYS A 220 21.44 -10.17 -15.29
C LYS A 220 20.00 -9.72 -15.57
N GLY A 221 19.51 -8.81 -14.73
CA GLY A 221 18.20 -8.17 -14.88
C GLY A 221 18.21 -7.04 -15.91
N TRP A 222 17.25 -6.13 -15.76
CA TRP A 222 17.04 -4.99 -16.65
C TRP A 222 18.32 -4.13 -16.83
N ARG A 223 18.66 -3.84 -18.09
CA ARG A 223 19.83 -3.03 -18.46
C ARG A 223 19.41 -1.62 -18.84
N ILE A 224 19.89 -0.62 -18.10
CA ILE A 224 19.67 0.81 -18.36
C ILE A 224 20.98 1.47 -18.74
N THR A 225 21.11 1.96 -19.97
CA THR A 225 22.33 2.63 -20.46
C THR A 225 22.35 4.13 -20.25
N SER A 226 21.18 4.77 -20.16
CA SER A 226 21.10 6.18 -19.80
C SER A 226 19.73 6.56 -19.24
N LEU A 227 19.72 7.61 -18.42
CA LEU A 227 18.53 8.28 -17.91
C LEU A 227 18.62 9.77 -18.26
N GLN A 228 17.52 10.37 -18.71
CA GLN A 228 17.43 11.80 -19.01
C GLN A 228 16.18 12.38 -18.35
N ARG A 229 16.34 13.45 -17.57
CA ARG A 229 15.21 14.22 -17.02
C ARG A 229 14.46 14.90 -18.17
N LEU A 230 13.13 14.86 -18.11
CA LEU A 230 12.25 15.53 -19.06
C LEU A 230 11.67 16.80 -18.42
N PRO A 231 11.34 17.83 -19.24
CA PRO A 231 10.80 19.10 -18.73
C PRO A 231 9.59 18.93 -17.81
N TRP A 232 8.72 17.97 -18.11
CA TRP A 232 7.56 17.66 -17.28
C TRP A 232 7.95 17.23 -15.85
N GLY A 233 8.95 16.36 -15.72
CA GLY A 233 9.47 15.95 -14.42
C GLY A 233 10.19 17.07 -13.67
N ASP A 234 10.87 17.97 -14.39
CA ASP A 234 11.58 19.12 -13.81
C ASP A 234 10.63 20.12 -13.15
N ILE A 235 9.36 20.14 -13.57
CA ILE A 235 8.31 20.95 -12.94
C ILE A 235 7.61 20.15 -11.85
N MET A 236 7.12 18.96 -12.18
CA MET A 236 6.18 18.23 -11.32
C MET A 236 6.80 17.75 -10.02
N LEU A 237 8.02 17.19 -10.06
CA LEU A 237 8.63 16.62 -8.85
C LEU A 237 8.97 17.69 -7.80
N PRO A 238 9.61 18.83 -8.13
CA PRO A 238 9.82 19.91 -7.16
C PRO A 238 8.50 20.49 -6.62
N LEU A 239 7.49 20.66 -7.49
CA LEU A 239 6.18 21.19 -7.10
C LEU A 239 5.47 20.28 -6.10
N ILE A 240 5.41 18.96 -6.39
CA ILE A 240 4.83 17.96 -5.49
C ILE A 240 5.58 17.91 -4.15
N LEU A 241 6.92 17.97 -4.18
CA LEU A 241 7.71 18.00 -2.94
C LEU A 241 7.36 19.22 -2.07
N GLN A 242 7.21 20.39 -2.68
CA GLN A 242 6.84 21.60 -1.95
C GLN A 242 5.44 21.50 -1.36
N ILE A 243 4.47 20.98 -2.12
CA ILE A 243 3.11 20.72 -1.63
C ILE A 243 3.15 19.75 -0.43
N ALA A 244 3.90 18.65 -0.55
CA ALA A 244 4.03 17.65 0.50
C ALA A 244 4.70 18.21 1.77
N LEU A 245 5.70 19.10 1.63
CA LEU A 245 6.34 19.76 2.77
C LEU A 245 5.42 20.77 3.47
N GLN A 246 4.50 21.40 2.73
CA GLN A 246 3.56 22.38 3.29
C GLN A 246 2.36 21.72 3.98
N LYS A 247 1.78 20.69 3.37
CA LYS A 247 0.57 20.03 3.87
C LYS A 247 0.82 18.80 4.75
N GLY A 248 2.06 18.28 4.74
CA GLY A 248 2.32 16.92 5.19
C GLY A 248 1.87 15.89 4.15
N LEU A 249 2.38 14.67 4.26
CA LEU A 249 1.78 13.51 3.61
C LEU A 249 0.86 12.86 4.64
N GLU A 250 -0.42 12.77 4.33
CA GLU A 250 -1.38 12.09 5.21
C GLU A 250 -1.05 10.59 5.26
N ASP A 251 -0.61 10.09 6.42
CA ASP A 251 -0.51 8.65 6.70
C ASP A 251 -1.85 8.15 7.23
N ASN A 252 -2.89 8.38 6.44
CA ASN A 252 -4.25 8.02 6.81
C ASN A 252 -4.47 6.51 6.57
N ILE A 253 -5.10 5.86 7.56
CA ILE A 253 -5.64 4.50 7.41
C ILE A 253 -6.59 4.46 6.21
N ASN A 254 -7.37 5.53 6.02
CA ASN A 254 -8.32 5.68 4.92
C ASN A 254 -7.65 6.32 3.69
N VAL A 255 -7.72 5.65 2.54
CA VAL A 255 -7.25 6.16 1.26
C VAL A 255 -8.32 7.07 0.65
N ILE A 256 -7.98 8.34 0.45
CA ILE A 256 -8.86 9.36 -0.13
C ILE A 256 -8.12 10.09 -1.25
N PHE A 257 -8.58 9.93 -2.49
CA PHE A 257 -8.00 10.61 -3.65
C PHE A 257 -8.45 12.07 -3.78
N GLY A 258 -7.64 12.88 -4.47
CA GLY A 258 -7.83 14.32 -4.66
C GLY A 258 -7.01 15.20 -3.73
N GLN A 259 -5.97 14.65 -3.10
CA GLN A 259 -5.09 15.36 -2.15
C GLN A 259 -4.37 16.56 -2.78
N TRP A 260 -4.11 16.50 -4.08
CA TRP A 260 -3.46 17.57 -4.83
C TRP A 260 -4.41 18.32 -5.78
N GLN A 261 -5.70 17.96 -5.80
CA GLN A 261 -6.65 18.50 -6.77
C GLN A 261 -6.74 20.02 -6.67
N SER A 262 -6.87 20.59 -5.46
CA SER A 262 -7.03 22.06 -5.31
C SER A 262 -5.83 22.85 -5.81
N GLN A 263 -4.62 22.31 -5.65
CA GLN A 263 -3.39 22.96 -6.10
C GLN A 263 -3.23 22.89 -7.61
N PHE A 264 -3.61 21.78 -8.24
CA PHE A 264 -3.44 21.61 -9.69
C PHE A 264 -4.63 22.12 -10.51
N LYS A 265 -5.78 22.40 -9.89
CA LYS A 265 -7.02 22.82 -10.58
C LYS A 265 -6.85 24.05 -11.47
N LEU A 266 -5.97 24.98 -11.10
CA LEU A 266 -5.67 26.18 -11.89
C LEU A 266 -5.04 25.86 -13.24
N PHE A 267 -4.27 24.77 -13.34
CA PHE A 267 -3.62 24.33 -14.57
C PHE A 267 -4.42 23.26 -15.30
N PHE A 268 -5.17 22.46 -14.55
CA PHE A 268 -5.94 21.32 -15.03
C PHE A 268 -7.41 21.44 -14.63
N PRO A 269 -8.16 22.40 -15.19
CA PRO A 269 -9.56 22.65 -14.85
C PRO A 269 -10.49 21.49 -15.20
N GLU A 270 -10.06 20.52 -16.00
CA GLU A 270 -10.78 19.30 -16.29
C GLU A 270 -10.72 18.26 -15.15
N TRP A 271 -9.82 18.40 -14.17
CA TRP A 271 -9.78 17.54 -13.00
C TRP A 271 -10.92 17.92 -12.03
N GLN A 272 -12.10 17.33 -12.20
CA GLN A 272 -13.28 17.61 -11.38
C GLN A 272 -13.65 16.45 -10.44
N HIS A 273 -13.36 15.22 -10.84
CA HIS A 273 -13.69 14.01 -10.09
C HIS A 273 -12.43 13.25 -9.68
N ASN A 274 -12.56 12.48 -8.60
CA ASN A 274 -11.51 11.61 -8.09
C ASN A 274 -12.00 10.17 -8.06
N LEU A 275 -11.04 9.25 -8.01
CA LEU A 275 -11.32 7.84 -7.82
C LEU A 275 -12.00 7.63 -6.47
N ILE A 276 -13.13 6.93 -6.48
CA ILE A 276 -13.90 6.65 -5.28
C ILE A 276 -13.60 5.22 -4.85
N ILE A 277 -13.06 5.08 -3.64
CA ILE A 277 -12.91 3.79 -2.99
C ILE A 277 -14.13 3.55 -2.10
N PRO A 278 -14.84 2.41 -2.25
CA PRO A 278 -15.90 2.03 -1.34
C PRO A 278 -15.37 1.99 0.09
N HIS A 279 -15.97 2.79 0.99
CA HIS A 279 -15.65 2.70 2.40
C HIS A 279 -16.30 1.43 2.96
N GLN A 280 -15.55 0.64 3.73
CA GLN A 280 -16.11 -0.50 4.42
C GLN A 280 -17.01 -0.01 5.55
N GLU A 281 -18.31 -0.26 5.44
CA GLU A 281 -19.26 0.13 6.49
C GLU A 281 -19.12 -0.76 7.73
N PHE A 282 -19.50 -0.22 8.88
CA PHE A 282 -19.59 -0.98 10.12
C PHE A 282 -20.58 -2.16 9.95
N ILE A 283 -20.10 -3.39 10.14
CA ILE A 283 -20.94 -4.58 10.07
C ILE A 283 -21.34 -5.02 11.49
N ASP A 284 -22.61 -4.81 11.86
CA ASP A 284 -23.15 -5.26 13.14
C ASP A 284 -23.33 -6.79 13.16
N GLY A 285 -23.15 -7.39 14.34
CA GLY A 285 -23.21 -8.85 14.49
C GLY A 285 -22.43 -9.39 15.68
N ILE A 286 -22.35 -10.71 15.75
CA ILE A 286 -21.49 -11.44 16.69
C ILE A 286 -20.38 -12.11 15.89
N TYR A 287 -19.15 -11.64 16.10
CA TYR A 287 -17.96 -12.13 15.43
C TYR A 287 -17.44 -13.33 16.19
N ILE A 288 -17.17 -14.43 15.46
CA ILE A 288 -16.54 -15.62 16.03
C ILE A 288 -15.13 -15.70 15.49
N PHE A 289 -14.17 -15.46 16.37
CA PHE A 289 -12.75 -15.61 16.10
C PHE A 289 -12.25 -16.97 16.58
N LYS A 290 -11.45 -17.62 15.75
CA LYS A 290 -10.56 -18.70 16.19
C LYS A 290 -9.19 -18.11 16.46
N VAL A 291 -8.73 -18.20 17.70
CA VAL A 291 -7.44 -17.71 18.16
C VAL A 291 -6.54 -18.90 18.44
N SER A 292 -5.36 -18.94 17.83
CA SER A 292 -4.46 -20.08 17.93
C SER A 292 -3.05 -19.67 18.29
N ILE A 293 -2.39 -20.47 19.14
CA ILE A 293 -0.96 -20.36 19.44
C ILE A 293 -0.36 -21.76 19.60
N ALA A 294 0.77 -22.00 18.94
CA ALA A 294 1.37 -23.33 18.84
C ALA A 294 0.36 -24.43 18.46
N LYS A 295 0.05 -25.35 19.38
CA LYS A 295 -0.92 -26.45 19.18
C LYS A 295 -2.29 -26.20 19.84
N ALA A 296 -2.46 -25.07 20.52
CA ALA A 296 -3.66 -24.70 21.25
C ALA A 296 -4.50 -23.70 20.47
N TRP A 297 -5.82 -23.76 20.65
CA TRP A 297 -6.73 -22.76 20.09
C TRP A 297 -7.98 -22.55 20.94
N ARG A 298 -8.63 -21.41 20.73
CA ARG A 298 -9.84 -20.96 21.40
C ARG A 298 -10.81 -20.40 20.37
N ARG A 299 -12.12 -20.61 20.56
CA ARG A 299 -13.15 -19.86 19.83
C ARG A 299 -13.73 -18.80 20.73
N ILE A 300 -13.72 -17.56 20.29
CA ILE A 300 -14.18 -16.40 21.05
C ILE A 300 -15.27 -15.70 20.24
N ALA A 301 -16.46 -15.60 20.84
CA ALA A 301 -17.56 -14.79 20.32
C ALA A 301 -17.51 -13.38 20.93
N ILE A 302 -17.54 -12.34 20.10
CA ILE A 302 -17.52 -10.94 20.54
C ILE A 302 -18.51 -10.09 19.72
N PRO A 303 -19.33 -9.23 20.37
CA PRO A 303 -20.22 -8.32 19.63
C PRO A 303 -19.46 -7.25 18.86
N ALA A 304 -19.92 -6.92 17.65
CA ALA A 304 -19.32 -5.94 16.74
C ALA A 304 -19.06 -4.57 17.38
N LYS A 305 -19.92 -4.14 18.30
CA LYS A 305 -19.85 -2.83 18.96
C LYS A 305 -18.81 -2.75 20.07
N LYS A 306 -18.16 -3.86 20.43
CA LYS A 306 -17.10 -3.86 21.44
C LYS A 306 -15.79 -3.32 20.85
N PRO A 307 -14.99 -2.60 21.64
CA PRO A 307 -13.63 -2.26 21.26
C PRO A 307 -12.78 -3.51 21.02
N LEU A 308 -11.74 -3.37 20.21
CA LEU A 308 -10.77 -4.44 19.94
C LEU A 308 -9.98 -4.82 21.21
N SER A 309 -9.78 -3.90 22.15
CA SER A 309 -9.14 -4.19 23.45
C SER A 309 -9.88 -5.27 24.24
N TRP A 310 -11.21 -5.37 24.09
CA TRP A 310 -11.97 -6.47 24.71
C TRP A 310 -11.63 -7.83 24.11
N LEU A 311 -11.25 -7.89 22.83
CA LEU A 311 -10.77 -9.14 22.25
C LEU A 311 -9.39 -9.50 22.84
N ALA A 312 -8.49 -8.53 23.02
CA ALA A 312 -7.20 -8.76 23.68
C ALA A 312 -7.40 -9.35 25.08
N GLU A 313 -8.24 -8.73 25.91
CA GLU A 313 -8.57 -9.24 27.24
C GLU A 313 -9.11 -10.68 27.20
N MET A 314 -9.99 -10.99 26.24
CA MET A 314 -10.55 -12.33 26.10
C MET A 314 -9.54 -13.37 25.61
N ILE A 315 -8.55 -12.96 24.81
CA ILE A 315 -7.45 -13.83 24.41
C ILE A 315 -6.61 -14.19 25.64
N LEU A 316 -6.14 -13.20 26.40
CA LEU A 316 -5.31 -13.43 27.57
C LEU A 316 -6.03 -14.32 28.61
N ASN A 317 -7.29 -14.00 28.93
CA ASN A 317 -8.12 -14.85 29.79
C ASN A 317 -8.27 -16.30 29.29
N ALA A 318 -8.40 -16.49 27.97
CA ALA A 318 -8.62 -17.82 27.40
C ALA A 318 -7.37 -18.70 27.44
N PHE A 319 -6.18 -18.09 27.50
CA PHE A 319 -4.90 -18.77 27.57
C PHE A 319 -4.24 -18.68 28.96
N ASP A 320 -4.91 -18.11 29.96
CA ASP A 320 -4.41 -17.95 31.33
C ASP A 320 -3.13 -17.09 31.40
N PHE A 321 -3.10 -16.03 30.58
CA PHE A 321 -2.02 -15.04 30.59
C PHE A 321 -2.40 -13.84 31.47
N ASP A 322 -1.39 -13.16 32.03
CA ASP A 322 -1.54 -11.88 32.71
C ASP A 322 -1.77 -10.71 31.72
N TYR A 323 -1.74 -9.47 32.25
CA TYR A 323 -2.02 -8.23 31.52
C TYR A 323 -0.89 -7.19 31.64
N ASP A 324 0.31 -7.61 32.06
CA ASP A 324 1.36 -6.68 32.50
C ASP A 324 2.13 -6.05 31.34
N HIS A 325 1.90 -6.53 30.10
CA HIS A 325 2.67 -6.12 28.93
C HIS A 325 1.80 -5.47 27.85
N LEU A 326 2.46 -4.64 27.03
CA LEU A 326 1.85 -4.04 25.86
C LEU A 326 1.58 -5.09 24.77
N TYR A 327 0.64 -4.76 23.89
CA TYR A 327 0.27 -5.59 22.75
C TYR A 327 -0.02 -4.77 21.51
N GLN A 328 -0.13 -5.45 20.38
CA GLN A 328 -0.70 -4.89 19.17
C GLN A 328 -1.44 -5.96 18.36
N PHE A 329 -2.43 -5.53 17.59
CA PHE A 329 -2.99 -6.30 16.49
C PHE A 329 -2.40 -5.81 15.18
N SER A 330 -2.10 -6.72 14.24
CA SER A 330 -1.68 -6.35 12.89
C SER A 330 -2.40 -7.16 11.82
N TYR A 331 -2.81 -6.51 10.73
CA TYR A 331 -3.44 -7.17 9.59
C TYR A 331 -3.10 -6.47 8.27
N LYS A 332 -3.43 -7.11 7.14
CA LYS A 332 -3.30 -6.51 5.81
C LYS A 332 -4.60 -5.87 5.41
N ASP A 333 -4.57 -4.58 5.10
CA ASP A 333 -5.74 -3.88 4.57
C ASP A 333 -6.05 -4.29 3.12
N TYR A 334 -7.12 -3.71 2.58
CA TYR A 334 -7.59 -3.90 1.21
C TYR A 334 -6.48 -3.71 0.15
N PHE A 335 -5.58 -2.74 0.37
CA PHE A 335 -4.48 -2.41 -0.54
C PHE A 335 -3.26 -3.32 -0.35
N GLY A 336 -3.17 -4.05 0.76
CA GLY A 336 -2.04 -4.92 1.12
C GLY A 336 -0.99 -4.26 2.02
N ARG A 337 -1.32 -3.12 2.64
CA ARG A 337 -0.50 -2.44 3.65
C ARG A 337 -0.70 -3.12 5.01
N THR A 338 0.37 -3.24 5.79
CA THR A 338 0.25 -3.64 7.20
C THR A 338 -0.35 -2.51 8.00
N ILE A 339 -1.51 -2.76 8.61
CA ILE A 339 -2.12 -1.87 9.61
C ILE A 339 -1.86 -2.47 10.97
N THR A 340 -1.44 -1.62 11.91
CA THR A 340 -1.22 -2.00 13.31
C THR A 340 -2.16 -1.20 14.21
N ILE A 341 -2.80 -1.87 15.16
CA ILE A 341 -3.64 -1.26 16.19
C ILE A 341 -3.03 -1.59 17.55
N GLY A 342 -2.53 -0.57 18.24
CA GLY A 342 -1.71 -0.70 19.44
C GLY A 342 -2.50 -0.75 20.74
N HIS A 343 -1.82 -1.15 21.82
CA HIS A 343 -2.30 -0.99 23.20
C HIS A 343 -2.60 0.50 23.49
N PRO A 344 -3.61 0.85 24.30
CA PRO A 344 -3.92 2.25 24.68
C PRO A 344 -2.80 3.05 25.38
N TYR A 345 -1.67 2.41 25.69
CA TYR A 345 -0.50 3.03 26.34
C TYR A 345 0.71 3.12 25.40
N MET A 346 0.54 2.76 24.12
CA MET A 346 1.53 3.04 23.08
C MET A 346 1.46 4.51 22.65
N GLU A 347 2.48 4.99 21.95
CA GLU A 347 2.58 6.39 21.52
C GLU A 347 1.68 6.69 20.32
N ASP A 348 1.63 5.77 19.35
CA ASP A 348 1.00 6.02 18.05
C ASP A 348 -0.39 5.37 17.90
N PRO A 349 -1.42 6.12 17.46
CA PRO A 349 -2.72 5.57 17.10
C PRO A 349 -2.66 4.74 15.80
N PRO A 350 -3.66 3.90 15.50
CA PRO A 350 -4.91 3.70 16.25
C PRO A 350 -4.74 2.82 17.49
N PHE A 351 -5.56 3.08 18.51
CA PHE A 351 -5.56 2.33 19.76
C PHE A 351 -6.72 1.32 19.84
N ALA A 352 -6.46 0.14 20.41
CA ALA A 352 -7.40 -0.97 20.44
C ALA A 352 -8.70 -0.68 21.23
N ASP A 353 -8.68 0.26 22.17
CA ASP A 353 -9.87 0.72 22.92
C ASP A 353 -10.75 1.69 22.13
N GLN A 354 -10.27 2.19 20.99
CA GLN A 354 -10.96 3.15 20.13
C GLN A 354 -11.53 2.50 18.85
N VAL A 355 -10.93 1.41 18.38
CA VAL A 355 -11.39 0.66 17.20
C VAL A 355 -12.41 -0.40 17.63
N LYS A 356 -13.59 -0.46 17.00
CA LYS A 356 -14.57 -1.52 17.29
C LYS A 356 -14.32 -2.73 16.40
N ILE A 357 -14.76 -3.90 16.87
CA ILE A 357 -14.67 -5.15 16.11
C ILE A 357 -15.36 -5.04 14.74
N GLY A 358 -16.53 -4.39 14.68
CA GLY A 358 -17.27 -4.22 13.42
C GLY A 358 -16.70 -3.19 12.45
N ASP A 359 -15.69 -2.42 12.88
CA ASP A 359 -14.94 -1.49 12.01
C ASP A 359 -13.74 -2.18 11.33
N LEU A 360 -13.39 -3.41 11.74
CA LEU A 360 -12.29 -4.15 11.14
C LEU A 360 -12.63 -4.58 9.71
N PRO A 361 -11.71 -4.41 8.75
CA PRO A 361 -11.94 -4.77 7.37
C PRO A 361 -11.73 -6.27 7.11
N LEU A 362 -12.39 -7.12 7.91
CA LEU A 362 -12.26 -8.57 7.85
C LEU A 362 -13.54 -9.21 7.33
N GLU A 363 -13.36 -10.03 6.30
CA GLU A 363 -14.38 -11.00 5.88
C GLU A 363 -14.14 -12.36 6.56
N PRO A 364 -15.14 -13.25 6.65
CA PRO A 364 -14.93 -14.64 7.05
C PRO A 364 -13.76 -15.30 6.28
N GLY A 365 -12.79 -15.83 7.03
CA GLY A 365 -11.52 -16.34 6.52
C GLY A 365 -10.35 -15.37 6.68
N GLY A 366 -10.64 -14.06 6.87
CA GLY A 366 -9.66 -13.03 7.16
C GLY A 366 -8.90 -13.27 8.47
N ARG A 367 -7.67 -12.75 8.53
CA ARG A 367 -6.73 -13.00 9.63
C ARG A 367 -6.09 -11.71 10.13
N MET A 368 -5.80 -11.71 11.42
CA MET A 368 -4.91 -10.76 12.08
C MET A 368 -3.90 -11.53 12.92
N THR A 369 -2.77 -10.89 13.24
CA THR A 369 -1.85 -11.34 14.28
C THR A 369 -2.09 -10.52 15.53
N TYR A 370 -2.20 -11.17 16.68
CA TYR A 370 -2.15 -10.52 17.99
C TYR A 370 -0.78 -10.81 18.61
N LEU A 371 0.02 -9.76 18.75
CA LEU A 371 1.34 -9.80 19.38
C LEU A 371 1.20 -9.26 20.80
N TYR A 372 1.46 -10.10 21.80
CA TYR A 372 1.47 -9.76 23.22
C TYR A 372 2.89 -9.88 23.77
N ASP A 373 3.27 -8.95 24.63
CA ASP A 373 4.61 -8.77 25.19
C ASP A 373 5.71 -8.65 24.11
N PHE A 374 6.23 -7.44 23.93
CA PHE A 374 7.29 -7.18 22.96
C PHE A 374 8.65 -7.75 23.38
N GLY A 375 8.81 -8.14 24.65
CA GLY A 375 9.98 -8.88 25.13
C GLY A 375 9.96 -10.33 24.64
N ASP A 376 8.95 -11.09 25.05
CA ASP A 376 8.85 -12.52 24.75
C ASP A 376 8.19 -12.85 23.40
N ASN A 377 7.56 -11.87 22.75
CA ASN A 377 7.04 -11.93 21.40
C ASN A 377 5.98 -13.04 21.19
N TRP A 378 4.99 -13.10 22.08
CA TRP A 378 3.88 -14.05 21.99
C TRP A 378 2.95 -13.69 20.82
N GLN A 379 2.98 -14.51 19.77
CA GLN A 379 2.18 -14.30 18.55
C GLN A 379 1.02 -15.29 18.44
N PHE A 380 -0.19 -14.75 18.42
CA PHE A 380 -1.43 -15.50 18.20
C PHE A 380 -1.98 -15.25 16.78
N ASP A 381 -2.36 -16.32 16.07
CA ASP A 381 -3.16 -16.23 14.83
C ASP A 381 -4.62 -16.02 15.20
N VAL A 382 -5.21 -14.90 14.75
CA VAL A 382 -6.60 -14.53 15.01
C VAL A 382 -7.37 -14.57 13.70
N GLN A 383 -8.12 -15.64 13.47
CA GLN A 383 -8.91 -15.84 12.25
C GLN A 383 -10.39 -15.57 12.49
N LEU A 384 -11.01 -14.72 11.68
CA LEU A 384 -12.46 -14.55 11.67
C LEU A 384 -13.10 -15.77 10.99
N GLU A 385 -13.84 -16.60 11.71
CA GLU A 385 -14.52 -17.76 11.11
C GLU A 385 -15.90 -17.38 10.55
N THR A 386 -16.69 -16.63 11.30
CA THR A 386 -18.07 -16.26 10.91
C THR A 386 -18.53 -14.98 11.59
N ILE A 387 -19.45 -14.26 10.95
CA ILE A 387 -20.23 -13.16 11.56
C ILE A 387 -21.69 -13.63 11.64
N ASN A 388 -22.18 -13.84 12.85
CA ASN A 388 -23.58 -14.20 13.10
C ASN A 388 -24.45 -12.94 13.24
N PRO A 389 -25.77 -13.03 12.97
CA PRO A 389 -26.70 -11.92 13.19
C PRO A 389 -26.61 -11.36 14.61
N PRO A 390 -26.84 -10.04 14.80
CA PRO A 390 -26.78 -9.43 16.11
C PRO A 390 -27.82 -10.04 17.06
N ASP A 391 -27.39 -10.45 18.24
CA ASP A 391 -28.26 -10.94 19.32
C ASP A 391 -28.32 -9.90 20.45
N SER A 392 -29.50 -9.30 20.61
CA SER A 392 -29.77 -8.30 21.67
C SER A 392 -29.54 -8.83 23.10
N LYS A 393 -29.51 -10.15 23.29
CA LYS A 393 -29.21 -10.80 24.57
C LYS A 393 -27.71 -11.05 24.77
N SER A 394 -26.91 -11.06 23.70
CA SER A 394 -25.47 -11.32 23.77
C SER A 394 -24.68 -10.02 23.87
N LYS A 395 -24.64 -9.45 25.09
CA LYS A 395 -23.92 -8.20 25.37
C LYS A 395 -22.45 -8.37 25.78
N LYS A 396 -22.00 -9.60 25.98
CA LYS A 396 -20.67 -9.94 26.52
C LYS A 396 -19.93 -10.86 25.56
N ALA A 397 -18.62 -10.70 25.52
CA ALA A 397 -17.75 -11.66 24.86
C ALA A 397 -17.79 -13.01 25.62
N LYS A 398 -17.59 -14.11 24.91
CA LYS A 398 -17.66 -15.47 25.46
C LYS A 398 -16.63 -16.38 24.79
N ILE A 399 -15.96 -17.19 25.59
CA ILE A 399 -15.20 -18.34 25.10
C ILE A 399 -16.20 -19.45 24.79
N LEU A 400 -16.25 -19.88 23.53
CA LEU A 400 -17.15 -20.92 23.05
C LEU A 400 -16.52 -22.31 23.12
N GLU A 401 -15.23 -22.41 22.76
CA GLU A 401 -14.51 -23.69 22.71
C GLU A 401 -13.06 -23.50 23.14
N ILE A 402 -12.52 -24.53 23.78
CA ILE A 402 -11.15 -24.62 24.27
C ILE A 402 -10.56 -25.92 23.77
N HIS A 403 -9.38 -25.85 23.15
CA HIS A 403 -8.67 -27.03 22.66
C HIS A 403 -7.16 -26.90 22.86
N GLY A 404 -6.55 -27.96 23.38
CA GLY A 404 -5.12 -28.00 23.71
C GLY A 404 -4.79 -27.18 24.96
N GLU A 405 -3.75 -27.61 25.66
CA GLU A 405 -3.19 -26.91 26.81
C GLU A 405 -2.58 -25.58 26.37
N ALA A 406 -2.86 -24.51 27.11
CA ALA A 406 -2.22 -23.22 26.86
C ALA A 406 -0.71 -23.34 27.12
N PRO A 407 0.14 -22.63 26.35
CA PRO A 407 1.54 -22.52 26.71
C PRO A 407 1.68 -21.84 28.08
N GLN A 408 2.68 -22.24 28.86
CA GLN A 408 3.05 -21.52 30.06
C GLN A 408 3.63 -20.16 29.65
N GLN A 409 3.09 -19.07 30.19
CA GLN A 409 3.49 -17.70 29.82
C GLN A 409 4.93 -17.40 30.23
N TYR A 410 5.31 -17.65 31.48
CA TYR A 410 6.68 -17.48 31.97
C TYR A 410 7.14 -18.73 32.72
N GLY A 411 8.40 -19.12 32.54
CA GLY A 411 9.04 -20.12 33.39
C GLY A 411 9.10 -19.61 34.83
N SER A 412 8.93 -20.49 35.82
CA SER A 412 9.16 -20.12 37.23
C SER A 412 10.63 -19.74 37.40
N GLU A 413 10.91 -18.57 37.98
CA GLU A 413 12.24 -18.02 38.31
C GLU A 413 13.02 -18.84 39.38
N ASP A 414 12.91 -20.17 39.38
CA ASP A 414 13.52 -21.05 40.39
C ASP A 414 14.74 -21.84 39.86
N GLU A 415 15.22 -21.57 38.65
CA GLU A 415 16.49 -22.12 38.13
C GLU A 415 17.46 -20.97 37.82
N GLU A 416 18.49 -20.84 38.68
CA GLU A 416 19.70 -19.99 38.56
C GLU A 416 19.85 -18.84 39.58
N TRP A 417 19.83 -19.19 40.88
CA TRP A 417 20.75 -18.62 41.85
C TRP A 417 21.33 -19.76 42.70
N GLU A 418 22.25 -20.55 42.12
CA GLU A 418 23.18 -21.31 42.96
C GLU A 418 24.03 -20.27 43.71
N GLU A 419 23.76 -20.12 45.00
CA GLU A 419 24.60 -19.38 45.94
C GLU A 419 26.03 -19.93 45.86
N GLU A 420 26.97 -19.17 45.30
CA GLU A 420 28.37 -19.29 45.70
C GLU A 420 28.49 -18.72 47.11
N GLU A 421 28.18 -19.54 48.12
CA GLU A 421 28.63 -19.33 49.49
C GLU A 421 30.15 -19.57 49.58
N GLU A 422 30.86 -18.52 50.01
CA GLU A 422 32.26 -18.36 50.51
C GLU A 422 33.31 -19.47 50.34
#